data_AF-A0A256ZNU8-F1
#
_entry.id   AF-A0A256ZNU8-F1
#
_cell.length_a   1.000
_cell.length_b   1.000
_cell.length_c   1.000
_cell.angle_alpha   90.00
_cell.angle_beta   90.00
_cell.angle_gamma   90.00
#
_symmetry.space_group_name_H-M   'P 1'
#
loop_
_entity.id
_entity.type
_entity.pdbx_description
1 polymer ?
#
loop_
_entity_poly.entity_id
_entity_poly.type
_entity_poly.pdbx_seq_one_letter_code
_entity_poly.pdbx_strand_id
1 'polypeptide(L)'
;MTTVIEISGLLEKQLQLLVDIGLYSSKTEAVRDAIRRLLNAVNIADIAVNIYAQGKISLACASELAEQPIPDFFIKLLGKGIAPKLISINKNIDEVVENIDKKKTLIFDVSSLYSMYLSETLSTFRKILTYMSEKRNIKTIVASETVLHLKFIELKRLISFGHRSPALPLTVVNINSNDLRKFKNKFLKEQSLTLAEIASQYLASKLNGVLITDDSKALEIADKAGVYTVSTLTLLDYAKYYNMISSIEYLNARERLSTVYFTAVGEYSWKT
;
A
#
# COMPACT_ATOMS: atom_id res chain seq x y z
N MET A 1 -4.89 23.54 -2.16
CA MET A 1 -3.65 24.03 -1.51
C MET A 1 -2.94 24.88 -2.55
N THR A 2 -2.56 26.11 -2.21
CA THR A 2 -1.79 26.97 -3.12
C THR A 2 -0.32 26.57 -3.03
N THR A 3 0.27 26.23 -4.17
CA THR A 3 1.70 25.95 -4.28
C THR A 3 2.38 27.23 -4.75
N VAL A 4 3.33 27.73 -3.97
CA VAL A 4 4.16 28.88 -4.38
C VAL A 4 5.29 28.33 -5.24
N ILE A 5 5.40 28.84 -6.46
CA ILE A 5 6.46 28.48 -7.41
C ILE A 5 7.24 29.76 -7.70
N GLU A 6 8.54 29.73 -7.48
CA GLU A 6 9.42 30.83 -7.85
C GLU A 6 9.72 30.74 -9.35
N ILE A 7 9.23 31.72 -10.10
CA ILE A 7 9.51 31.88 -11.53
C ILE A 7 10.10 33.28 -11.68
N SER A 8 11.37 33.37 -12.06
CA SER A 8 12.08 34.64 -12.19
C SER A 8 12.68 34.84 -13.57
N GLY A 9 12.89 36.10 -13.96
CA GLY A 9 13.63 36.47 -15.16
C GLY A 9 12.80 36.44 -16.44
N LEU A 10 13.36 35.89 -17.52
CA LEU A 10 12.75 35.90 -18.85
C LEU A 10 11.41 35.15 -18.90
N LEU A 11 11.32 34.02 -18.18
CA LEU A 11 10.13 33.18 -18.18
C LEU A 11 8.90 33.92 -17.60
N GLU A 12 9.12 34.73 -16.56
CA GLU A 12 8.06 35.55 -15.98
C GLU A 12 7.55 36.61 -16.96
N LYS A 13 8.47 37.28 -17.68
CA LYS A 13 8.12 38.27 -18.71
C LYS A 13 7.34 37.62 -19.85
N GLN A 14 7.73 36.42 -20.27
CA GLN A 14 7.01 35.65 -21.29
C GLN A 14 5.60 35.27 -20.81
N LEU A 15 5.45 34.80 -19.57
CA LEU A 15 4.14 34.50 -18.99
C LEU A 15 3.25 35.75 -18.89
N GLN A 16 3.82 36.91 -18.54
CA GLN A 16 3.08 38.17 -18.51
C GLN A 16 2.61 38.56 -19.92
N LEU A 17 3.47 38.45 -20.92
CA LEU A 17 3.12 38.77 -22.30
C LEU A 17 1.99 37.88 -22.84
N LEU A 18 1.97 36.60 -22.48
CA LEU A 18 0.87 35.67 -22.84
C LEU A 18 -0.48 36.10 -22.23
N VAL A 19 -0.47 36.75 -21.07
CA VAL A 19 -1.67 37.31 -20.44
C VAL A 19 -2.06 38.64 -21.09
N ASP A 20 -1.07 39.50 -21.35
CA ASP A 20 -1.30 40.84 -21.92
C ASP A 20 -1.91 40.77 -23.34
N ILE A 21 -1.53 39.77 -24.14
CA ILE A 21 -2.12 39.52 -25.47
C ILE A 21 -3.50 38.83 -25.40
N GLY A 22 -3.99 38.51 -24.21
CA GLY A 22 -5.29 37.88 -23.99
C GLY A 22 -5.34 36.37 -24.28
N LEU A 23 -4.20 35.71 -24.48
CA LEU A 23 -4.16 34.25 -24.74
C LEU A 23 -4.52 33.43 -23.50
N TYR A 24 -4.19 33.95 -22.31
CA TYR A 24 -4.59 33.38 -21.02
C TYR A 24 -5.16 34.45 -20.11
N SER A 25 -6.12 34.10 -19.25
CA SER A 25 -6.74 35.02 -18.29
C SER A 25 -5.82 35.42 -17.14
N SER A 26 -4.79 34.61 -16.85
CA SER A 26 -3.80 34.85 -15.80
C SER A 26 -2.53 34.03 -15.97
N LYS A 27 -1.43 34.46 -15.33
CA LYS A 27 -0.17 33.69 -15.24
C LYS A 27 -0.42 32.28 -14.68
N THR A 28 -1.31 32.16 -13.70
CA THR A 28 -1.69 30.88 -13.08
C THR A 28 -2.30 29.91 -14.08
N GLU A 29 -3.17 30.41 -14.98
CA GLU A 29 -3.77 29.57 -16.02
C GLU A 29 -2.72 29.09 -17.02
N ALA A 30 -1.84 29.99 -17.47
CA ALA A 30 -0.73 29.66 -18.36
C ALA A 30 0.19 28.59 -17.74
N VAL A 31 0.53 28.73 -16.45
CA VAL A 31 1.34 27.73 -15.71
C VAL A 31 0.60 26.39 -15.61
N ARG A 32 -0.71 26.38 -15.30
CA ARG A 32 -1.48 25.13 -15.27
C ARG A 32 -1.51 24.43 -16.62
N ASP A 33 -1.67 25.18 -17.72
CA ASP A 33 -1.67 24.60 -19.07
C ASP A 33 -0.29 24.08 -19.46
N ALA A 34 0.77 24.81 -19.14
CA ALA A 34 2.15 24.36 -19.37
C ALA A 34 2.45 23.06 -18.60
N ILE A 35 2.05 22.97 -17.33
CA ILE A 35 2.19 21.74 -16.53
C ILE A 35 1.38 20.60 -17.16
N ARG A 36 0.13 20.85 -17.59
CA ARG A 36 -0.70 19.83 -18.25
C ARG A 36 -0.03 19.31 -19.52
N ARG A 37 0.51 20.19 -20.36
CA ARG A 37 1.25 19.83 -21.57
C ARG A 37 2.51 19.03 -21.25
N LEU A 38 3.26 19.42 -20.21
CA LEU A 38 4.43 18.68 -19.75
C LEU A 38 4.05 17.27 -19.30
N LEU A 39 3.01 17.12 -18.48
CA LEU A 39 2.54 15.81 -18.03
C LEU A 39 2.04 14.94 -19.19
N ASN A 40 1.44 15.53 -20.22
CA ASN A 40 1.04 14.82 -21.44
C ASN A 40 2.24 14.39 -22.32
N ALA A 41 3.34 15.15 -22.29
CA ALA A 41 4.54 14.86 -23.06
C ALA A 41 5.44 13.81 -22.38
N VAL A 42 5.20 13.52 -21.10
CA VAL A 42 6.03 12.64 -20.28
C VAL A 42 5.30 11.33 -20.00
N ASN A 43 5.98 10.21 -20.15
CA ASN A 43 5.44 8.91 -19.73
C ASN A 43 5.58 8.75 -18.21
N ILE A 44 4.60 9.27 -17.47
CA ILE A 44 4.58 9.23 -15.99
C ILE A 44 4.66 7.79 -15.48
N ALA A 45 4.02 6.85 -16.17
CA ALA A 45 4.04 5.45 -15.76
C ALA A 45 5.46 4.85 -15.85
N ASP A 46 6.29 5.29 -16.79
CA ASP A 46 7.69 4.86 -16.87
C ASP A 46 8.57 5.53 -15.80
N ILE A 47 8.28 6.78 -15.46
CA ILE A 47 8.91 7.46 -14.33
C ILE A 47 8.57 6.73 -13.02
N ALA A 48 7.30 6.37 -12.82
CA ALA A 48 6.85 5.65 -11.63
C ALA A 48 7.58 4.31 -11.48
N VAL A 49 7.74 3.56 -12.58
CA VAL A 49 8.54 2.32 -12.59
C VAL A 49 9.98 2.59 -12.17
N ASN A 50 10.64 3.61 -12.72
CA ASN A 50 12.03 3.92 -12.40
C ASN A 50 12.21 4.34 -10.94
N ILE A 51 11.31 5.18 -10.40
CA ILE A 51 11.37 5.62 -9.01
C ILE A 51 11.09 4.44 -8.06
N TYR A 52 10.15 3.56 -8.41
CA TYR A 52 9.88 2.33 -7.66
C TYR A 52 11.07 1.36 -7.67
N ALA A 53 11.70 1.14 -8.82
CA ALA A 53 12.90 0.30 -8.96
C ALA A 53 14.04 0.80 -8.05
N GLN A 54 14.16 2.11 -7.87
CA GLN A 54 15.11 2.73 -6.93
C GLN A 54 14.71 2.58 -5.45
N GLY A 55 13.53 2.03 -5.13
CA GLY A 55 13.04 1.86 -3.76
C GLY A 55 12.59 3.17 -3.09
N LYS A 56 12.36 4.23 -3.88
CA LYS A 56 12.01 5.54 -3.34
C LYS A 56 10.54 5.66 -2.94
N ILE A 57 9.67 4.86 -3.55
CA ILE A 57 8.22 4.86 -3.34
C ILE A 57 7.70 3.43 -3.19
N SER A 58 6.56 3.24 -2.54
CA SER A 58 5.87 1.96 -2.44
C SER A 58 5.18 1.56 -3.75
N LEU A 59 4.77 0.29 -3.84
CA LEU A 59 4.05 -0.25 -4.99
C LEU A 59 2.71 0.47 -5.20
N ALA A 60 1.99 0.73 -4.11
CA ALA A 60 0.73 1.46 -4.16
C ALA A 60 0.95 2.90 -4.65
N CYS A 61 1.99 3.57 -4.17
CA CYS A 61 2.32 4.94 -4.60
C CYS A 61 2.72 4.98 -6.08
N ALA A 62 3.55 4.03 -6.53
CA ALA A 62 3.94 3.92 -7.93
C ALA A 62 2.73 3.65 -8.85
N SER A 63 1.83 2.76 -8.43
CA SER A 63 0.59 2.46 -9.14
C SER A 63 -0.35 3.68 -9.20
N GLU A 64 -0.45 4.46 -8.12
CA GLU A 64 -1.25 5.68 -8.05
C GLU A 64 -0.69 6.74 -9.03
N LEU A 65 0.63 6.97 -9.02
CA LEU A 65 1.31 7.90 -9.93
C LEU A 65 1.18 7.48 -11.41
N ALA A 66 1.26 6.19 -11.68
CA ALA A 66 1.08 5.64 -13.03
C ALA A 66 -0.39 5.64 -13.49
N GLU A 67 -1.32 6.04 -12.62
CA GLU A 67 -2.78 5.97 -12.81
C GLU A 67 -3.32 4.55 -13.10
N GLN A 68 -2.52 3.52 -12.88
CA GLN A 68 -2.88 2.12 -13.14
C GLN A 68 -3.38 1.42 -11.86
N PRO A 69 -4.18 0.35 -11.99
CA PRO A 69 -4.40 -0.63 -10.92
C PRO A 69 -3.10 -1.37 -10.56
N ILE A 70 -2.96 -1.78 -9.29
CA ILE A 70 -1.77 -2.51 -8.83
C ILE A 70 -1.49 -3.77 -9.67
N PRO A 71 -2.47 -4.63 -10.05
CA PRO A 71 -2.21 -5.79 -10.90
C PRO A 71 -1.61 -5.41 -12.27
N ASP A 72 -2.14 -4.38 -12.92
CA ASP A 72 -1.65 -3.92 -14.23
C ASP A 72 -0.25 -3.32 -14.10
N PHE A 73 -0.01 -2.54 -13.03
CA PHE A 73 1.31 -2.00 -12.74
C PHE A 73 2.32 -3.11 -12.40
N PHE A 74 1.89 -4.16 -11.70
CA PHE A 74 2.69 -5.34 -11.39
C PHE A 74 3.13 -6.05 -12.66
N ILE A 75 2.23 -6.27 -13.63
CA ILE A 75 2.56 -6.83 -14.94
C ILE A 75 3.54 -5.92 -15.68
N LYS A 76 3.36 -4.59 -15.61
CA LYS A 76 4.28 -3.62 -16.22
C LYS A 76 5.69 -3.68 -15.63
N LEU A 77 5.81 -3.87 -14.30
CA LEU A 77 7.11 -4.07 -13.64
C LEU A 77 7.79 -5.34 -14.18
N LEU A 78 7.07 -6.46 -14.20
CA LEU A 78 7.60 -7.73 -14.72
C LEU A 78 8.00 -7.63 -16.20
N GLY A 79 7.19 -6.96 -17.03
CA GLY A 79 7.50 -6.72 -18.44
C GLY A 79 8.76 -5.87 -18.66
N LYS A 80 9.20 -5.12 -17.65
CA LYS A 80 10.47 -4.36 -17.64
C LYS A 80 11.60 -5.09 -16.90
N GLY A 81 11.40 -6.34 -16.53
CA GLY A 81 12.38 -7.12 -15.75
C GLY A 81 12.58 -6.60 -14.32
N ILE A 82 11.65 -5.80 -13.81
CA ILE A 82 11.72 -5.25 -12.46
C ILE A 82 10.83 -6.09 -11.57
N ALA A 83 11.48 -6.70 -10.58
CA ALA A 83 10.84 -7.50 -9.57
C ALA A 83 10.09 -6.58 -8.57
N PRO A 84 8.79 -6.79 -8.31
CA PRO A 84 8.09 -6.11 -7.23
C PRO A 84 8.80 -6.32 -5.88
N LYS A 85 8.95 -5.27 -5.09
CA LYS A 85 9.62 -5.34 -3.78
C LYS A 85 8.64 -5.68 -2.65
N LEU A 86 7.92 -6.78 -2.85
CA LEU A 86 7.13 -7.40 -1.79
C LEU A 86 8.04 -8.33 -1.00
N ILE A 87 8.07 -8.20 0.33
CA ILE A 87 9.01 -8.89 1.20
C ILE A 87 8.30 -9.68 2.28
N SER A 88 8.86 -10.86 2.59
CA SER A 88 8.49 -11.57 3.82
C SER A 88 9.33 -11.05 4.97
N ILE A 89 8.68 -10.63 6.05
CA ILE A 89 9.37 -10.19 7.26
C ILE A 89 9.80 -11.45 8.03
N ASN A 90 11.09 -11.73 8.03
CA ASN A 90 11.64 -12.89 8.76
C ASN A 90 11.73 -12.58 10.27
N LYS A 91 10.60 -12.69 10.97
CA LYS A 91 10.50 -12.58 12.43
C LYS A 91 10.37 -13.96 13.07
N ASN A 92 10.88 -14.09 14.29
CA ASN A 92 10.66 -15.29 15.09
C ASN A 92 9.16 -15.45 15.35
N ILE A 93 8.63 -16.66 15.11
CA ILE A 93 7.21 -16.96 15.30
C ILE A 93 6.73 -16.70 16.73
N ASP A 94 7.57 -16.97 17.75
CA ASP A 94 7.21 -16.77 19.15
C ASP A 94 7.01 -15.26 19.47
N GLU A 95 7.88 -14.40 18.93
CA GLU A 95 7.74 -12.93 19.02
C GLU A 95 6.47 -12.45 18.33
N VAL A 96 6.16 -13.00 17.16
CA VAL A 96 4.93 -12.68 16.41
C VAL A 96 3.70 -13.08 17.20
N VAL A 97 3.69 -14.29 17.76
CA VAL A 97 2.61 -14.80 18.60
C VAL A 97 2.39 -13.89 19.80
N GLU A 98 3.45 -13.55 20.55
CA GLU A 98 3.38 -12.65 21.70
C GLU A 98 2.77 -11.29 21.32
N ASN A 99 3.28 -10.67 20.24
CA ASN A 99 2.81 -9.34 19.83
C ASN A 99 1.36 -9.34 19.34
N ILE A 100 0.96 -10.33 18.53
CA ILE A 100 -0.41 -10.42 18.03
C ILE A 100 -1.38 -10.69 19.19
N ASP A 101 -1.04 -11.58 20.11
CA ASP A 101 -1.89 -11.88 21.26
C ASP A 101 -1.96 -10.76 22.29
N LYS A 102 -0.88 -10.01 22.48
CA LYS A 102 -0.88 -8.84 23.37
C LYS A 102 -1.71 -7.70 22.80
N LYS A 103 -1.57 -7.41 21.50
CA LYS A 103 -2.18 -6.24 20.86
C LYS A 103 -3.62 -6.48 20.42
N LYS A 104 -3.99 -7.72 20.09
CA LYS A 104 -5.34 -8.15 19.66
C LYS A 104 -5.97 -7.31 18.54
N THR A 105 -5.15 -6.58 17.77
CA THR A 105 -5.61 -5.70 16.70
C THR A 105 -4.66 -5.81 15.53
N LEU A 106 -5.17 -6.24 14.37
CA LEU A 106 -4.45 -6.34 13.11
C LEU A 106 -4.99 -5.29 12.14
N ILE A 107 -4.11 -4.52 11.52
CA ILE A 107 -4.46 -3.50 10.54
C ILE A 107 -3.89 -3.93 9.20
N PHE A 108 -4.75 -4.08 8.19
CA PHE A 108 -4.34 -4.44 6.84
C PHE A 108 -4.10 -3.18 6.01
N ASP A 109 -2.97 -3.14 5.32
CA ASP A 109 -2.64 -2.09 4.36
C ASP A 109 -3.03 -2.49 2.92
N VAL A 110 -2.65 -1.65 1.95
CA VAL A 110 -2.92 -1.92 0.53
C VAL A 110 -2.17 -3.18 0.07
N SER A 111 -0.88 -3.30 0.42
CA SER A 111 -0.01 -4.35 -0.10
C SER A 111 -0.45 -5.75 0.35
N SER A 112 -0.78 -5.92 1.62
CA SER A 112 -1.26 -7.19 2.19
C SER A 112 -2.56 -7.68 1.54
N LEU A 113 -3.52 -6.78 1.31
CA LEU A 113 -4.78 -7.12 0.63
C LEU A 113 -4.53 -7.56 -0.82
N TYR A 114 -3.62 -6.89 -1.52
CA TYR A 114 -3.24 -7.29 -2.89
C TYR A 114 -2.43 -8.58 -2.91
N SER A 115 -1.55 -8.84 -1.95
CA SER A 115 -0.84 -10.11 -1.84
C SER A 115 -1.81 -11.27 -1.68
N MET A 116 -2.83 -11.13 -0.82
CA MET A 116 -3.87 -12.16 -0.66
C MET A 116 -4.67 -12.39 -1.94
N TYR A 117 -4.96 -11.31 -2.68
CA TYR A 117 -5.70 -11.37 -3.94
C TYR A 117 -4.88 -12.00 -5.06
N LEU A 118 -3.69 -11.48 -5.33
CA LEU A 118 -2.80 -11.92 -6.41
C LEU A 118 -2.31 -13.36 -6.22
N SER A 119 -2.19 -13.82 -4.97
CA SER A 119 -1.87 -15.22 -4.65
C SER A 119 -3.08 -16.14 -4.60
N GLU A 120 -4.29 -15.65 -4.87
CA GLU A 120 -5.53 -16.44 -4.78
C GLU A 120 -5.72 -17.13 -3.41
N THR A 121 -5.30 -16.47 -2.32
CA THR A 121 -5.37 -17.02 -0.95
C THR A 121 -6.49 -16.42 -0.10
N LEU A 122 -7.35 -15.57 -0.68
CA LEU A 122 -8.47 -14.92 0.00
C LEU A 122 -9.37 -15.88 0.80
N SER A 123 -9.67 -17.07 0.26
CA SER A 123 -10.51 -18.06 0.94
C SER A 123 -9.83 -18.63 2.20
N THR A 124 -8.50 -18.78 2.17
CA THR A 124 -7.69 -19.23 3.30
C THR A 124 -7.63 -18.15 4.37
N PHE A 125 -7.32 -16.91 3.97
CA PHE A 125 -7.31 -15.78 4.91
C PHE A 125 -8.69 -15.50 5.49
N ARG A 126 -9.78 -15.72 4.75
CA ARG A 126 -11.12 -15.63 5.33
C ARG A 126 -11.29 -16.57 6.53
N LYS A 127 -10.92 -17.85 6.40
CA LYS A 127 -10.98 -18.82 7.51
C LYS A 127 -10.13 -18.37 8.69
N ILE A 128 -8.90 -17.94 8.41
CA ILE A 128 -7.95 -17.45 9.42
C ILE A 128 -8.54 -16.26 10.19
N LEU A 129 -8.98 -15.22 9.48
CA LEU A 129 -9.48 -14.01 10.11
C LEU A 129 -10.81 -14.25 10.85
N THR A 130 -11.67 -15.14 10.34
CA THR A 130 -12.89 -15.56 11.07
C THR A 130 -12.52 -16.25 12.38
N TYR A 131 -11.56 -17.19 12.34
CA TYR A 131 -11.08 -17.86 13.55
C TYR A 131 -10.47 -16.87 14.55
N MET A 132 -9.63 -15.93 14.07
CA MET A 132 -9.02 -14.90 14.89
C MET A 132 -10.06 -14.02 15.60
N SER A 133 -11.11 -13.62 14.88
CA SER A 133 -12.21 -12.84 15.44
C SER A 133 -13.02 -13.65 16.46
N GLU A 134 -13.53 -14.81 16.07
CA GLU A 134 -14.50 -15.58 16.87
C GLU A 134 -13.87 -16.34 18.04
N LYS A 135 -12.65 -16.86 17.89
CA LYS A 135 -12.01 -17.74 18.88
C LYS A 135 -10.92 -17.04 19.68
N ARG A 136 -10.30 -15.98 19.14
CA ARG A 136 -9.18 -15.28 19.80
C ARG A 136 -9.46 -13.83 20.14
N ASN A 137 -10.63 -13.31 19.81
CA ASN A 137 -11.04 -11.93 20.02
C ASN A 137 -10.02 -10.92 19.44
N ILE A 138 -9.48 -11.23 18.27
CA ILE A 138 -8.55 -10.35 17.55
C ILE A 138 -9.36 -9.52 16.55
N LYS A 139 -9.26 -8.19 16.67
CA LYS A 139 -9.90 -7.26 15.75
C LYS A 139 -9.07 -7.13 14.49
N THR A 140 -9.71 -7.25 13.34
CA THR A 140 -9.09 -7.16 12.01
C THR A 140 -9.67 -5.94 11.30
N ILE A 141 -8.82 -4.96 11.00
CA ILE A 141 -9.21 -3.60 10.64
C ILE A 141 -8.60 -3.21 9.30
N VAL A 142 -9.33 -2.38 8.54
CA VAL A 142 -8.82 -1.68 7.35
C VAL A 142 -9.25 -0.22 7.41
N ALA A 143 -8.39 0.69 6.98
CA ALA A 143 -8.74 2.11 6.87
C ALA A 143 -9.72 2.36 5.73
N SER A 144 -10.62 3.33 5.90
CA SER A 144 -11.53 3.78 4.82
C SER A 144 -10.79 4.22 3.57
N GLU A 145 -9.64 4.88 3.73
CA GLU A 145 -8.76 5.36 2.68
C GLU A 145 -8.20 4.19 1.86
N THR A 146 -7.87 3.08 2.51
CA THR A 146 -7.43 1.84 1.85
C THR A 146 -8.55 1.30 0.96
N VAL A 147 -9.79 1.23 1.46
CA VAL A 147 -10.95 0.79 0.67
C VAL A 147 -11.20 1.68 -0.55
N LEU A 148 -11.06 3.00 -0.38
CA LEU A 148 -11.19 3.96 -1.48
C LEU A 148 -10.09 3.79 -2.53
N HIS A 149 -8.86 3.55 -2.08
CA HIS A 149 -7.68 3.40 -2.92
C HIS A 149 -7.67 2.12 -3.76
N LEU A 150 -8.17 1.00 -3.22
CA LEU A 150 -8.28 -0.25 -4.00
C LEU A 150 -8.95 0.08 -5.35
N LYS A 151 -8.35 -0.25 -6.50
CA LYS A 151 -9.02 0.02 -7.80
C LYS A 151 -9.88 -1.16 -8.25
N PHE A 152 -9.74 -2.29 -7.58
CA PHE A 152 -10.38 -3.54 -7.97
C PHE A 152 -11.73 -3.72 -7.27
N ILE A 153 -12.80 -3.78 -8.06
CA ILE A 153 -14.17 -3.80 -7.54
C ILE A 153 -14.47 -5.04 -6.70
N GLU A 154 -13.85 -6.18 -7.00
CA GLU A 154 -14.06 -7.41 -6.23
C GLU A 154 -13.46 -7.29 -4.83
N LEU A 155 -12.24 -6.76 -4.69
CA LEU A 155 -11.65 -6.47 -3.38
C LEU A 155 -12.47 -5.44 -2.61
N LYS A 156 -12.91 -4.36 -3.27
CA LYS A 156 -13.85 -3.41 -2.63
C LYS A 156 -15.12 -4.10 -2.19
N ARG A 157 -15.67 -5.00 -2.99
CA ARG A 157 -16.92 -5.70 -2.64
C ARG A 157 -16.74 -6.65 -1.47
N LEU A 158 -15.63 -7.39 -1.45
CA LEU A 158 -15.26 -8.31 -0.38
C LEU A 158 -15.02 -7.60 0.97
N ILE A 159 -14.67 -6.32 0.95
CA ILE A 159 -14.41 -5.53 2.15
C ILE A 159 -15.63 -4.68 2.56
N SER A 160 -16.33 -4.07 1.60
CA SER A 160 -17.38 -3.06 1.88
C SER A 160 -18.80 -3.61 1.99
N PHE A 161 -19.14 -4.73 1.34
CA PHE A 161 -20.52 -5.24 1.28
C PHE A 161 -20.67 -6.53 2.10
N GLY A 162 -20.62 -6.39 3.42
CA GLY A 162 -20.72 -7.48 4.40
C GLY A 162 -22.09 -8.19 4.52
N HIS A 163 -22.94 -8.21 3.49
CA HIS A 163 -24.32 -8.74 3.66
C HIS A 163 -24.84 -9.79 2.68
N ARG A 164 -24.19 -10.14 1.56
CA ARG A 164 -24.75 -11.18 0.65
C ARG A 164 -23.76 -12.16 -0.03
N SER A 165 -22.50 -12.22 0.39
CA SER A 165 -21.53 -13.25 -0.02
C SER A 165 -20.30 -13.21 0.92
N PRO A 166 -19.37 -14.18 0.89
CA PRO A 166 -18.40 -14.42 1.96
C PRO A 166 -17.32 -13.34 2.06
N ALA A 167 -17.64 -12.21 2.68
CA ALA A 167 -16.72 -11.12 2.92
C ALA A 167 -15.54 -11.56 3.81
N LEU A 168 -14.38 -10.94 3.61
CA LEU A 168 -13.31 -10.98 4.62
C LEU A 168 -13.86 -10.30 5.88
N PRO A 169 -13.66 -10.85 7.08
CA PRO A 169 -14.16 -10.25 8.32
C PRO A 169 -13.29 -9.05 8.72
N LEU A 170 -13.27 -8.00 7.89
CA LEU A 170 -12.51 -6.77 8.09
C LEU A 170 -13.45 -5.66 8.52
N THR A 171 -13.12 -4.98 9.61
CA THR A 171 -13.84 -3.80 10.08
C THR A 171 -13.26 -2.56 9.41
N VAL A 172 -14.07 -1.85 8.62
CA VAL A 172 -13.66 -0.58 8.02
C VAL A 172 -13.74 0.52 9.07
N VAL A 173 -12.63 1.24 9.27
CA VAL A 173 -12.54 2.34 10.25
C VAL A 173 -12.27 3.65 9.52
N ASN A 174 -13.13 4.63 9.78
CA ASN A 174 -12.95 6.00 9.30
C ASN A 174 -11.93 6.75 10.15
N ILE A 175 -11.07 7.52 9.49
CA ILE A 175 -10.05 8.33 10.15
C ILE A 175 -10.42 9.81 10.05
N ASN A 176 -10.21 10.56 11.14
CA ASN A 176 -10.33 12.01 11.11
C ASN A 176 -9.21 12.60 10.22
N SER A 177 -9.60 13.34 9.19
CA SER A 177 -8.68 13.93 8.21
C SER A 177 -7.64 14.86 8.83
N ASN A 178 -7.96 15.57 9.91
CA ASN A 178 -7.01 16.43 10.61
C ASN A 178 -5.94 15.63 11.35
N ASP A 179 -6.33 14.53 11.98
CA ASP A 179 -5.37 13.66 12.69
C ASP A 179 -4.45 12.96 11.68
N LEU A 180 -5.01 12.47 10.58
CA LEU A 180 -4.23 11.87 9.49
C LEU A 180 -3.22 12.87 8.92
N ARG A 181 -3.64 14.13 8.73
CA ARG A 181 -2.74 15.20 8.27
C ARG A 181 -1.62 15.48 9.27
N LYS A 182 -1.92 15.52 10.58
CA LYS A 182 -0.89 15.68 11.63
C LYS A 182 0.10 14.50 11.66
N PHE A 183 -0.39 13.28 11.50
CA PHE A 183 0.45 12.08 11.44
C PHE A 183 1.32 12.09 10.18
N LYS A 184 0.73 12.34 9.01
CA LYS A 184 1.45 12.54 7.74
C LYS A 184 2.53 13.61 7.85
N ASN A 185 2.25 14.69 8.60
CA ASN A 185 3.20 15.77 8.79
C ASN A 185 4.51 15.34 9.50
N LYS A 186 4.48 14.27 10.30
CA LYS A 186 5.71 13.68 10.88
C LYS A 186 6.61 13.04 9.82
N PHE A 187 6.06 12.67 8.67
CA PHE A 187 6.74 11.99 7.57
C PHE A 187 6.80 12.84 6.29
N LEU A 188 6.63 14.17 6.40
CA LEU A 188 6.50 15.13 5.28
C LEU A 188 7.59 15.08 4.22
N LYS A 189 8.79 14.60 4.57
CA LYS A 189 9.92 14.50 3.63
C LYS A 189 9.84 13.30 2.70
N GLU A 190 8.99 12.33 2.98
CA GLU A 190 8.94 11.05 2.27
C GLU A 190 7.60 10.95 1.51
N GLN A 191 7.47 11.65 0.37
CA GLN A 191 6.37 11.45 -0.61
C GLN A 191 6.49 10.07 -1.28
N SER A 192 6.46 9.03 -0.46
CA SER A 192 6.82 7.67 -0.84
C SER A 192 5.71 6.67 -0.60
N LEU A 193 4.66 7.09 0.12
CA LEU A 193 3.47 6.31 0.41
C LEU A 193 2.22 7.06 -0.05
N THR A 194 1.19 6.28 -0.37
CA THR A 194 -0.17 6.75 -0.60
C THR A 194 -0.83 7.22 0.70
N LEU A 195 -1.94 7.95 0.59
CA LEU A 195 -2.77 8.28 1.76
C LEU A 195 -3.33 7.02 2.45
N ALA A 196 -3.61 5.96 1.70
CA ALA A 196 -4.10 4.69 2.23
C ALA A 196 -3.07 3.99 3.14
N GLU A 197 -1.81 3.93 2.71
CA GLU A 197 -0.74 3.33 3.51
C GLU A 197 -0.46 4.13 4.78
N ILE A 198 -0.44 5.47 4.67
CA ILE A 198 -0.28 6.37 5.82
C ILE A 198 -1.44 6.20 6.81
N ALA A 199 -2.66 6.03 6.30
CA ALA A 199 -3.85 5.77 7.10
C ALA A 199 -3.76 4.45 7.88
N SER A 200 -3.33 3.36 7.23
CA SER A 200 -3.11 2.08 7.91
C SER A 200 -2.02 2.16 8.98
N GLN A 201 -0.91 2.86 8.71
CA GLN A 201 0.15 3.07 9.71
C GLN A 201 -0.33 3.93 10.89
N TYR A 202 -1.11 4.99 10.62
CA TYR A 202 -1.71 5.80 11.66
C TYR A 202 -2.63 4.98 12.58
N LEU A 203 -3.49 4.13 12.00
CA LEU A 203 -4.36 3.26 12.79
C LEU A 203 -3.57 2.26 13.63
N ALA A 204 -2.52 1.65 13.07
CA ALA A 204 -1.67 0.73 13.80
C ALA A 204 -0.97 1.43 14.99
N SER A 205 -0.46 2.64 14.78
CA SER A 205 0.12 3.47 15.84
C SER A 205 -0.92 3.84 16.91
N LYS A 206 -2.07 4.37 16.50
CA LYS A 206 -3.12 4.87 17.41
C LYS A 206 -3.78 3.78 18.25
N LEU A 207 -3.99 2.60 17.66
CA LEU A 207 -4.66 1.48 18.31
C LEU A 207 -3.67 0.52 18.99
N ASN A 208 -2.36 0.84 18.97
CA ASN A 208 -1.30 -0.07 19.38
C ASN A 208 -1.45 -1.46 18.72
N GLY A 209 -1.79 -1.48 17.43
CA GLY A 209 -2.00 -2.70 16.67
C GLY A 209 -0.74 -3.21 15.98
N VAL A 210 -0.91 -4.34 15.29
CA VAL A 210 0.06 -4.91 14.36
C VAL A 210 -0.34 -4.52 12.95
N LEU A 211 0.57 -3.90 12.21
CA LEU A 211 0.37 -3.59 10.81
C LEU A 211 0.75 -4.81 9.97
N ILE A 212 -0.18 -5.27 9.12
CA ILE A 212 0.09 -6.28 8.10
C ILE A 212 0.47 -5.55 6.82
N THR A 213 1.71 -5.72 6.38
CA THR A 213 2.26 -5.07 5.18
C THR A 213 3.31 -5.96 4.52
N ASP A 214 3.31 -5.99 3.20
CA ASP A 214 4.25 -6.73 2.38
C ASP A 214 5.17 -5.81 1.58
N ASP A 215 4.85 -4.53 1.45
CA ASP A 215 5.65 -3.58 0.69
C ASP A 215 6.88 -3.12 1.48
N SER A 216 8.06 -3.27 0.89
CA SER A 216 9.33 -2.91 1.53
C SER A 216 9.42 -1.43 1.94
N LYS A 217 8.86 -0.50 1.17
CA LYS A 217 8.90 0.92 1.49
C LYS A 217 7.89 1.27 2.59
N ALA A 218 6.71 0.65 2.57
CA ALA A 218 5.75 0.77 3.66
C ALA A 218 6.33 0.23 4.97
N LEU A 219 7.06 -0.89 4.93
CA LEU A 219 7.77 -1.44 6.09
C LEU A 219 8.81 -0.46 6.64
N GLU A 220 9.72 0.03 5.79
CA GLU A 220 10.78 0.99 6.19
C GLU A 220 10.22 2.18 6.97
N ILE A 221 9.07 2.70 6.53
CA ILE A 221 8.44 3.87 7.14
C ILE A 221 7.68 3.53 8.41
N ALA A 222 7.02 2.37 8.44
CA ALA A 222 6.38 1.86 9.64
C ALA A 222 7.40 1.63 10.77
N ASP A 223 8.58 1.12 10.45
CA ASP A 223 9.67 0.92 11.41
C ASP A 223 10.17 2.26 11.97
N LYS A 224 10.36 3.29 11.13
CA LYS A 224 10.66 4.66 11.58
C LYS A 224 9.56 5.25 12.48
N ALA A 225 8.32 4.82 12.29
CA ALA A 225 7.17 5.22 13.10
C ALA A 225 7.02 4.41 14.40
N GLY A 226 7.88 3.41 14.65
CA GLY A 226 7.77 2.52 15.79
C GLY A 226 6.55 1.61 15.74
N VAL A 227 5.99 1.36 14.55
CA VAL A 227 4.84 0.48 14.36
C VAL A 227 5.33 -0.95 14.19
N TYR A 228 4.78 -1.89 14.96
CA TYR A 228 5.11 -3.30 14.80
C TYR A 228 4.43 -3.88 13.56
N THR A 229 5.23 -4.46 12.68
CA THR A 229 4.84 -4.94 11.36
C THR A 229 4.97 -6.46 11.23
N VAL A 230 4.10 -7.09 10.44
CA VAL A 230 4.13 -8.52 10.11
C VAL A 230 3.74 -8.66 8.63
N SER A 231 4.35 -9.57 7.87
CA SER A 231 3.94 -9.81 6.48
C SER A 231 2.72 -10.72 6.41
N THR A 232 2.06 -10.76 5.26
CA THR A 232 0.97 -11.72 5.00
C THR A 232 1.46 -13.16 5.14
N LEU A 233 2.69 -13.46 4.73
CA LEU A 233 3.31 -14.78 4.91
C LEU A 233 3.51 -15.13 6.38
N THR A 234 4.03 -14.20 7.19
CA THR A 234 4.22 -14.43 8.63
C THR A 234 2.88 -14.57 9.37
N LEU A 235 1.83 -13.89 8.91
CA LEU A 235 0.46 -14.08 9.42
C LEU A 235 -0.07 -15.49 9.13
N LEU A 236 0.30 -16.06 7.97
CA LEU A 236 0.00 -17.46 7.65
C LEU A 236 0.73 -18.44 8.59
N ASP A 237 1.99 -18.14 8.95
CA ASP A 237 2.74 -18.93 9.93
C ASP A 237 2.10 -18.87 11.32
N TYR A 238 1.62 -17.70 11.75
CA TYR A 238 0.85 -17.54 12.98
C TYR A 238 -0.45 -18.39 12.96
N ALA A 239 -1.16 -18.42 11.83
CA ALA A 239 -2.33 -19.27 11.67
C ALA A 239 -1.98 -20.76 11.76
N LYS A 240 -0.83 -21.17 11.21
CA LYS A 240 -0.34 -22.54 11.32
C LYS A 240 0.04 -22.91 12.76
N TYR A 241 0.71 -22.00 13.48
CA TYR A 241 1.06 -22.18 14.90
C TYR A 241 -0.15 -22.53 15.76
N TYR A 242 -1.28 -21.86 15.52
CA TYR A 242 -2.54 -22.11 16.22
C TYR A 242 -3.46 -23.16 15.59
N ASN A 243 -2.97 -23.91 14.59
CA ASN A 243 -3.76 -24.92 13.87
C ASN A 243 -5.10 -24.37 13.35
N MET A 244 -5.12 -23.12 12.88
CA MET A 244 -6.33 -22.48 12.32
C MET A 244 -6.72 -23.06 10.95
N ILE A 245 -5.74 -23.65 10.25
CA ILE A 245 -5.87 -24.26 8.93
C ILE A 245 -5.11 -25.59 8.92
N SER A 246 -5.49 -26.49 8.00
CA SER A 246 -4.81 -27.78 7.83
C SER A 246 -3.38 -27.60 7.29
N SER A 247 -2.51 -28.59 7.48
CA SER A 247 -1.15 -28.56 6.93
C SER A 247 -1.13 -28.47 5.40
N ILE A 248 -2.09 -29.11 4.73
CA ILE A 248 -2.22 -29.07 3.26
C ILE A 248 -2.62 -27.67 2.80
N GLU A 249 -3.64 -27.06 3.43
CA GLU A 249 -4.04 -25.67 3.13
C GLU A 249 -2.91 -24.69 3.38
N TYR A 250 -2.16 -24.87 4.48
CA TYR A 250 -0.99 -24.06 4.78
C TYR A 250 0.08 -24.13 3.69
N LEU A 251 0.48 -25.34 3.27
CA LEU A 251 1.50 -25.53 2.24
C LEU A 251 1.06 -24.91 0.91
N ASN A 252 -0.19 -25.13 0.50
CA ASN A 252 -0.75 -24.56 -0.72
C ASN A 252 -0.79 -23.02 -0.67
N ALA A 253 -1.25 -22.44 0.44
CA ALA A 253 -1.30 -21.00 0.59
C ALA A 253 0.10 -20.37 0.66
N ARG A 254 1.03 -21.04 1.34
CA ARG A 254 2.44 -20.63 1.44
C ARG A 254 3.11 -20.64 0.08
N GLU A 255 2.91 -21.67 -0.73
CA GLU A 255 3.44 -21.77 -2.09
C GLU A 255 2.93 -20.61 -2.96
N ARG A 256 1.61 -20.39 -3.01
CA ARG A 256 1.01 -19.32 -3.81
C ARG A 256 1.47 -17.92 -3.39
N LEU A 257 1.51 -17.66 -2.08
CA LEU A 257 2.05 -16.40 -1.55
C LEU A 257 3.52 -16.25 -1.94
N SER A 258 4.32 -17.29 -1.71
CA SER A 258 5.74 -17.32 -2.08
C SER A 258 5.93 -16.99 -3.55
N THR A 259 5.08 -17.49 -4.46
CA THR A 259 5.14 -17.10 -5.87
C THR A 259 4.96 -15.60 -6.06
N VAL A 260 4.07 -14.91 -5.33
CA VAL A 260 3.94 -13.44 -5.41
C VAL A 260 5.17 -12.72 -4.85
N TYR A 261 5.83 -13.26 -3.83
CA TYR A 261 7.09 -12.72 -3.28
C TYR A 261 8.34 -13.07 -4.12
N PHE A 262 8.34 -14.19 -4.85
CA PHE A 262 9.52 -14.72 -5.59
C PHE A 262 9.43 -14.57 -7.11
N THR A 263 8.24 -14.44 -7.72
CA THR A 263 8.14 -13.76 -9.04
C THR A 263 8.57 -12.30 -8.94
N ALA A 264 8.63 -11.80 -7.71
CA ALA A 264 9.25 -10.58 -7.23
C ALA A 264 10.76 -10.69 -6.88
N VAL A 265 11.39 -11.83 -7.14
CA VAL A 265 12.84 -12.01 -7.11
C VAL A 265 13.20 -12.94 -8.27
N GLY A 266 13.38 -12.40 -9.47
CA GLY A 266 14.08 -13.14 -10.52
C GLY A 266 15.37 -13.68 -9.92
N GLU A 267 15.59 -14.99 -10.02
CA GLU A 267 16.68 -15.76 -9.39
C GLU A 267 17.94 -14.95 -9.08
N TYR A 268 17.96 -14.33 -7.91
CA TYR A 268 19.19 -13.86 -7.30
C TYR A 268 19.15 -14.33 -5.87
N SER A 269 19.81 -15.47 -5.68
CA SER A 269 20.33 -15.89 -4.40
C SER A 269 21.06 -14.69 -3.79
N TRP A 270 20.51 -14.13 -2.71
CA TRP A 270 21.34 -13.39 -1.77
C TRP A 270 22.27 -14.42 -1.12
N LYS A 271 23.43 -14.64 -1.75
CA LYS A 271 24.56 -15.29 -1.10
C LYS A 271 25.13 -14.27 -0.11
N THR A 272 24.99 -14.64 1.17
CA THR A 272 25.86 -14.33 2.33
C THR A 272 26.28 -12.89 2.53
#